data_AF-A0A7K3TH47-F1
#
_entry.id   AF-A0A7K3TH47-F1
#
_cell.length_a   1.000
_cell.length_b   1.000
_cell.length_c   1.000
_cell.angle_alpha   90.00
_cell.angle_beta   90.00
_cell.angle_gamma   90.00
#
_symmetry.space_group_name_H-M   'P 1'
#
loop_
_entity.id
_entity.type
_entity.pdbx_description
1 polymer ?
#
loop_
_entity_poly.entity_id
_entity_poly.type
_entity_poly.pdbx_seq_one_letter_code
_entity_poly.pdbx_strand_id
1 'polypeptide(L)'
;MNDTIKSGKIERGKRNFTRLNGIVHWASVLIEAVCWIGAALCAVMLALIVMAGGAADRMPGVGYGRAVGAGSFSVGVGDTVGGFTFALPDPSADAQYRSQLSVVDCSPTADTINGMAADAYRTMIRQQAEARSANPAALLTLIVLQIACMVAMALVMRNIRRVSRGIQAWLDRSDLFSPFEAGLAAPLRRIGRLLIAVPVAAGAGSVLALVLSALTGRSNLNVTPQLSVIGTYLMVGALALLVAHVFDYGGELQRDVDGLL
;
A
#
# COMPACT_ATOMS: atom_id res chain seq x y z
N MET A 1 11.68 -30.19 -46.02
CA MET A 1 12.48 -29.05 -45.51
C MET A 1 11.64 -27.96 -44.83
N ASN A 2 10.33 -27.85 -45.12
CA ASN A 2 9.46 -26.84 -44.47
C ASN A 2 8.99 -27.24 -43.05
N ASP A 3 8.85 -28.54 -42.78
CA ASP A 3 8.35 -29.04 -41.48
C ASP A 3 9.41 -29.00 -40.36
N THR A 4 10.68 -29.21 -40.69
CA THR A 4 11.80 -29.09 -39.74
C THR A 4 12.01 -27.64 -39.27
N ILE A 5 11.75 -26.66 -40.14
CA ILE A 5 11.85 -25.23 -39.81
C ILE A 5 10.67 -24.79 -38.91
N LYS A 6 9.46 -25.30 -39.15
CA LYS A 6 8.29 -25.05 -38.27
C LYS A 6 8.49 -25.63 -36.88
N SER A 7 8.97 -26.87 -36.78
CA SER A 7 9.22 -27.54 -35.49
C SER A 7 10.22 -26.77 -34.61
N GLY A 8 11.36 -26.35 -35.19
CA GLY A 8 12.38 -25.59 -34.46
C GLY A 8 11.97 -24.17 -34.03
N LYS A 9 10.91 -23.60 -34.61
CA LYS A 9 10.35 -22.29 -34.20
C LYS A 9 9.39 -22.43 -33.02
N ILE A 10 8.60 -23.51 -33.01
CA ILE A 10 7.66 -23.84 -31.92
C ILE A 10 8.41 -24.21 -30.64
N GLU A 11 9.45 -25.04 -30.73
CA GLU A 11 10.27 -25.40 -29.56
C GLU A 11 10.99 -24.19 -28.94
N ARG A 12 11.47 -23.26 -29.76
CA ARG A 12 12.07 -22.00 -29.26
C ARG A 12 11.04 -21.13 -28.55
N GLY A 13 9.81 -21.05 -29.08
CA GLY A 13 8.70 -20.36 -28.44
C GLY A 13 8.38 -20.94 -27.06
N LYS A 14 8.25 -22.27 -26.95
CA LYS A 14 7.99 -22.97 -25.68
C LYS A 14 9.09 -22.74 -24.65
N ARG A 15 10.36 -22.77 -25.07
CA ARG A 15 11.51 -22.50 -24.18
C ARG A 15 11.50 -21.07 -23.64
N ASN A 16 11.23 -20.09 -24.50
CA ASN A 16 11.18 -18.68 -24.10
C ASN A 16 10.01 -18.42 -23.14
N PHE A 17 8.85 -19.02 -23.40
CA PHE A 17 7.67 -18.88 -22.53
C PHE A 17 7.89 -19.52 -21.15
N THR A 18 8.55 -20.67 -21.09
CA THR A 18 8.93 -21.34 -19.83
C THR A 18 9.89 -20.47 -19.01
N ARG A 19 10.89 -19.85 -19.67
CA ARG A 19 11.80 -18.90 -19.02
C ARG A 19 11.08 -17.68 -18.47
N LEU A 20 10.18 -17.09 -19.26
CA LEU A 20 9.37 -15.95 -18.84
C LEU A 20 8.51 -16.30 -17.62
N ASN A 21 7.86 -17.47 -17.63
CA ASN A 21 7.05 -17.96 -16.52
C ASN A 21 7.89 -18.17 -15.25
N GLY A 22 9.10 -18.71 -15.39
CA GLY A 22 10.05 -18.83 -14.29
C GLY A 22 10.45 -17.49 -13.69
N ILE A 23 10.70 -16.47 -14.52
CA ILE A 23 11.00 -15.10 -14.06
C ILE A 23 9.82 -14.51 -13.28
N VAL A 24 8.60 -14.62 -13.82
CA VAL A 24 7.38 -14.13 -13.16
C VAL A 24 7.16 -14.84 -11.82
N HIS A 25 7.44 -16.14 -11.75
CA HIS A 25 7.36 -16.90 -10.51
C HIS A 25 8.33 -16.36 -9.45
N TRP A 26 9.61 -16.19 -9.78
CA TRP A 26 10.61 -15.67 -8.83
C TRP A 26 10.33 -14.22 -8.43
N ALA A 27 9.95 -13.37 -9.38
CA ALA A 27 9.58 -11.98 -9.11
C ALA A 27 8.41 -11.89 -8.13
N SER A 28 7.36 -12.69 -8.33
CA SER A 28 6.20 -12.69 -7.42
C SER A 28 6.52 -13.23 -6.02
N VAL A 29 7.45 -14.18 -5.88
CA VAL A 29 7.96 -14.62 -4.56
C VAL A 29 8.67 -13.47 -3.84
N LEU A 30 9.56 -12.79 -4.55
CA LEU A 30 10.34 -11.69 -3.99
C LEU A 30 9.45 -10.53 -3.56
N ILE A 31 8.51 -10.12 -4.42
CA ILE A 31 7.56 -9.04 -4.10
C ILE A 31 6.66 -9.44 -2.91
N GLU A 32 6.17 -10.68 -2.87
CA GLU A 32 5.37 -11.15 -1.73
C GLU A 32 6.16 -11.10 -0.41
N ALA A 33 7.42 -11.53 -0.40
CA ALA A 33 8.27 -11.46 0.79
C ALA A 33 8.47 -10.01 1.24
N VAL A 34 8.73 -9.09 0.32
CA VAL A 34 8.86 -7.65 0.61
C VAL A 34 7.56 -7.09 1.19
N CYS A 35 6.40 -7.45 0.64
CA CYS A 35 5.11 -7.03 1.18
C CYS A 35 4.87 -7.53 2.62
N TRP A 36 5.23 -8.78 2.92
CA TRP A 36 5.12 -9.33 4.28
C TRP A 36 6.07 -8.65 5.27
N ILE A 37 7.31 -8.40 4.86
CA ILE A 37 8.29 -7.68 5.69
C ILE A 37 7.78 -6.27 5.99
N GLY A 38 7.30 -5.55 4.98
CA GLY A 38 6.75 -4.21 5.17
C GLY A 38 5.50 -4.21 6.05
N ALA A 39 4.59 -5.19 5.89
CA ALA A 39 3.42 -5.32 6.76
C ALA A 39 3.81 -5.58 8.22
N ALA A 40 4.83 -6.43 8.46
CA ALA A 40 5.35 -6.71 9.80
C ALA A 40 5.99 -5.46 10.42
N LEU A 41 6.78 -4.69 9.65
CA LEU A 41 7.36 -3.43 10.11
C LEU A 41 6.28 -2.41 10.49
N CYS A 42 5.24 -2.25 9.65
CA CYS A 42 4.10 -1.39 9.97
C CYS A 42 3.34 -1.85 11.22
N ALA A 43 3.19 -3.16 11.44
CA ALA A 43 2.54 -3.70 12.63
C ALA A 43 3.36 -3.48 13.90
N VAL A 44 4.69 -3.68 13.86
CA VAL A 44 5.60 -3.38 14.97
C VAL A 44 5.53 -1.89 15.31
N MET A 45 5.53 -1.04 14.29
CA MET A 45 5.42 0.40 14.45
C MET A 45 4.06 0.81 15.07
N LEU A 46 2.96 0.21 14.62
CA LEU A 46 1.63 0.42 15.23
C LEU A 46 1.64 0.03 16.71
N ALA A 47 2.27 -1.10 17.06
CA ALA A 47 2.41 -1.53 18.45
C ALA A 47 3.23 -0.53 19.27
N LEU A 48 4.34 0.01 18.73
CA LEU A 48 5.14 1.03 19.39
C LEU A 48 4.34 2.31 19.64
N ILE A 49 3.54 2.77 18.67
CA ILE A 49 2.68 3.96 18.83
C ILE A 49 1.62 3.74 19.91
N VAL A 50 0.95 2.58 19.91
CA VAL A 50 -0.06 2.25 20.93
C VAL A 50 0.57 2.15 22.31
N MET A 51 1.75 1.53 22.43
CA MET A 51 2.49 1.43 23.71
C MET A 51 2.95 2.80 24.20
N ALA A 52 3.45 3.66 23.31
CA ALA A 52 3.89 5.01 23.65
C ALA A 52 2.71 5.92 24.06
N GLY A 53 1.56 5.81 23.38
CA GLY A 53 0.33 6.51 23.76
C GLY A 53 -0.20 6.05 25.13
N GLY A 54 -0.19 4.75 25.40
CA GLY A 54 -0.58 4.20 26.71
C GLY A 54 0.38 4.56 27.85
N ALA A 55 1.63 4.93 27.55
CA ALA A 55 2.58 5.45 28.54
C ALA A 55 2.36 6.94 28.84
N ALA A 56 1.90 7.73 27.85
CA ALA A 56 1.62 9.17 28.01
C ALA A 56 0.41 9.45 28.91
N ASP A 57 -0.66 8.64 28.81
CA ASP A 57 -1.85 8.77 29.68
C ASP A 57 -1.60 8.39 31.14
N ARG A 58 -0.46 7.75 31.46
CA ARG A 58 -0.12 7.33 32.82
C ARG A 58 0.74 8.34 33.60
N MET A 59 1.09 9.49 33.01
CA MET A 59 1.85 10.55 33.68
C MET A 59 1.03 11.86 33.71
N PRO A 60 0.34 12.18 34.82
CA PRO A 60 -0.36 13.45 34.94
C PRO A 60 0.67 14.58 34.97
N GLY A 61 0.67 15.43 33.94
CA GLY A 61 1.46 16.67 33.90
C GLY A 61 2.59 16.72 32.86
N VAL A 62 2.84 15.67 32.08
CA VAL A 62 3.81 15.72 30.98
C VAL A 62 3.04 15.82 29.66
N GLY A 63 2.97 17.03 29.12
CA GLY A 63 2.30 17.28 27.84
C GLY A 63 2.77 16.32 26.75
N TYR A 64 1.83 15.88 25.91
CA TYR A 64 1.98 14.97 24.76
C TYR A 64 3.18 15.23 23.82
N GLY A 65 3.90 16.35 23.96
CA GLY A 65 4.97 16.79 23.06
C GLY A 65 6.40 16.33 23.38
N ARG A 66 6.72 15.77 24.56
CA ARG A 66 8.14 15.58 24.94
C ARG A 66 8.75 14.23 24.57
N ALA A 67 7.96 13.15 24.50
CA ALA A 67 8.49 11.80 24.21
C ALA A 67 8.23 11.33 22.77
N VAL A 68 7.27 11.94 22.06
CA VAL A 68 7.00 11.61 20.65
C VAL A 68 7.81 12.51 19.69
N GLY A 69 8.36 13.64 20.17
CA GLY A 69 9.08 14.63 19.36
C GLY A 69 10.55 14.34 19.05
N ALA A 70 11.15 13.27 19.61
CA ALA A 70 12.53 12.90 19.31
C ALA A 70 12.66 11.82 18.21
N GLY A 71 11.54 11.16 17.87
CA GLY A 71 11.42 10.37 16.66
C GLY A 71 10.53 11.11 15.69
N SER A 72 11.09 11.97 14.85
CA SER A 72 10.39 12.50 13.68
C SER A 72 10.00 11.32 12.80
N PHE A 73 8.82 10.76 13.04
CA PHE A 73 8.29 9.67 12.26
C PHE A 73 7.50 10.28 11.11
N SER A 74 8.18 10.42 9.98
CA SER A 74 7.48 10.59 8.71
C SER A 74 6.89 9.22 8.33
N VAL A 75 5.57 9.08 8.43
CA VAL A 75 4.86 8.57 7.24
C VAL A 75 5.31 9.53 6.15
N GLY A 76 6.06 9.05 5.17
CA GLY A 76 6.81 9.89 4.24
C GLY A 76 5.97 11.07 3.77
N VAL A 77 6.58 12.24 3.67
CA VAL A 77 6.06 13.36 2.88
C VAL A 77 5.94 12.81 1.44
N GLY A 78 4.83 12.12 1.13
CA GLY A 78 4.69 11.35 -0.11
C GLY A 78 4.38 9.84 -0.02
N ASP A 79 3.88 9.27 1.07
CA ASP A 79 3.53 7.83 1.05
C ASP A 79 2.22 7.57 0.28
N THR A 80 2.33 6.83 -0.83
CA THR A 80 1.20 6.45 -1.68
C THR A 80 0.63 5.09 -1.27
N VAL A 81 -0.60 5.05 -0.79
CA VAL A 81 -1.34 3.83 -0.45
C VAL A 81 -2.50 3.65 -1.44
N GLY A 82 -2.49 2.59 -2.24
CA GLY A 82 -3.56 2.32 -3.21
C GLY A 82 -3.82 3.47 -4.21
N GLY A 83 -2.82 4.31 -4.46
CA GLY A 83 -2.93 5.50 -5.30
C GLY A 83 -3.35 6.77 -4.57
N PHE A 84 -3.38 6.79 -3.23
CA PHE A 84 -3.61 8.00 -2.44
C PHE A 84 -2.33 8.39 -1.72
N THR A 85 -1.85 9.61 -1.96
CA THR A 85 -0.69 10.16 -1.25
C THR A 85 -1.15 10.95 -0.03
N PHE A 86 -0.57 10.64 1.12
CA PHE A 86 -0.80 11.36 2.36
C PHE A 86 0.40 12.25 2.65
N ALA A 87 0.13 13.53 2.89
CA ALA A 87 1.14 14.47 3.38
C ALA A 87 0.74 14.97 4.76
N LEU A 88 1.71 14.91 5.67
CA LEU A 88 1.61 15.63 6.94
C LEU A 88 1.50 17.14 6.65
N PRO A 89 0.72 17.86 7.48
CA PRO A 89 0.64 19.30 7.36
C PRO A 89 1.97 20.01 7.53
N ASP A 90 2.15 21.08 6.75
CA ASP A 90 3.23 22.02 6.97
C ASP A 90 3.02 22.71 8.34
N PRO A 91 3.95 22.59 9.30
CA PRO A 91 3.86 23.28 10.59
C PRO A 91 3.78 24.80 10.43
N SER A 92 4.26 25.35 9.30
CA SER A 92 4.17 26.79 9.00
C SER A 92 2.73 27.29 8.81
N ALA A 93 1.76 26.40 8.60
CA ALA A 93 0.34 26.73 8.46
C ALA A 93 -0.39 26.89 9.82
N ASP A 94 0.23 26.49 10.93
CA ASP A 94 -0.36 26.62 12.26
C ASP A 94 -0.30 28.08 12.76
N ALA A 95 -1.47 28.66 13.02
CA ALA A 95 -1.61 30.04 13.51
C ALA A 95 -0.91 30.26 14.86
N GLN A 96 -0.86 29.21 15.70
CA GLN A 96 -0.20 29.27 17.00
C GLN A 96 1.32 29.13 16.87
N TYR A 97 1.80 28.36 15.89
CA TYR A 97 3.21 28.33 15.51
C TYR A 97 3.66 29.71 14.99
N ARG A 98 2.88 30.34 14.11
CA ARG A 98 3.19 31.69 13.58
C ARG A 98 3.24 32.76 14.66
N SER A 99 2.31 32.74 15.61
CA SER A 99 2.29 33.72 16.70
C SER A 99 3.45 33.52 17.69
N GLN A 100 3.93 32.29 17.88
CA GLN A 100 5.10 32.03 18.71
C GLN A 100 6.41 32.35 17.97
N LEU A 101 6.47 32.10 16.65
CA LEU A 101 7.64 32.41 15.83
C LEU A 101 7.84 33.93 15.70
N SER A 102 6.76 34.70 15.54
CA SER A 102 6.86 36.17 15.47
C SER A 102 7.42 36.79 16.76
N VAL A 103 7.13 36.20 17.93
CA VAL A 103 7.71 36.64 19.21
C VAL A 103 9.23 36.43 19.24
N VAL A 104 9.73 35.36 18.63
CA VAL A 104 11.17 35.09 18.50
C VAL A 104 11.82 36.07 17.53
N ASP A 105 11.18 36.33 16.39
CA ASP A 105 11.73 37.22 15.36
C ASP A 105 11.73 38.69 15.78
N CYS A 106 10.82 39.10 16.68
CA CYS A 106 10.76 40.44 17.25
C CYS A 106 11.72 40.66 18.44
N SER A 107 12.44 39.62 18.91
CA SER A 107 13.38 39.71 20.04
C SER A 107 14.82 39.31 19.65
N PRO A 108 15.47 40.03 18.73
CA PRO A 108 16.80 39.67 18.22
C PRO A 108 17.95 39.91 19.21
N THR A 109 17.70 40.55 20.35
CA THR A 109 18.74 40.95 21.33
C THR A 109 18.84 40.03 22.55
N ALA A 110 17.98 39.01 22.67
CA ALA A 110 18.02 38.07 23.77
C ALA A 110 18.71 36.76 23.34
N ASP A 111 19.94 36.54 23.83
CA ASP A 111 20.68 35.28 23.62
C ASP A 111 19.90 34.06 24.14
N THR A 112 18.94 34.27 25.04
CA THR A 112 18.04 33.24 25.54
C THR A 112 16.59 33.72 25.62
N ILE A 113 15.67 32.88 25.14
CA ILE A 113 14.22 33.04 25.27
C ILE A 113 13.74 31.96 26.23
N ASN A 114 13.12 32.35 27.35
CA ASN A 114 12.70 31.43 28.42
C ASN A 114 13.84 30.52 28.94
N GLY A 115 15.08 31.05 29.01
CA GLY A 115 16.24 30.30 29.50
C GLY A 115 16.82 29.29 28.51
N MET A 116 16.37 29.28 27.25
CA MET A 116 16.93 28.47 26.16
C MET A 116 17.47 29.35 25.05
N ALA A 117 18.51 28.91 24.35
CA ALA A 117 19.01 29.58 23.15
C ALA A 117 17.87 29.74 22.12
N ALA A 118 17.83 30.86 21.40
CA ALA A 118 16.77 31.16 20.43
C ALA A 118 16.55 30.03 19.40
N ASP A 119 17.62 29.37 18.95
CA ASP A 119 17.56 28.23 18.03
C ASP A 119 16.95 26.97 18.67
N ALA A 120 17.27 26.71 19.94
CA ALA A 120 16.68 25.62 20.72
C ALA A 120 15.18 25.87 20.97
N TYR A 121 14.79 27.13 21.15
CA TYR A 121 13.39 27.50 21.33
C TYR A 121 12.59 27.39 20.02
N ARG A 122 13.17 27.79 18.87
CA ARG A 122 12.57 27.59 17.54
C ARG A 122 12.34 26.11 17.23
N THR A 123 13.32 25.26 17.52
CA THR A 123 13.18 23.80 17.33
C THR A 123 12.13 23.19 18.26
N MET A 124 12.04 23.63 19.52
CA MET A 124 10.99 23.20 20.45
C MET A 124 9.58 23.60 19.97
N ILE A 125 9.39 24.86 19.54
CA ILE A 125 8.09 25.34 19.04
C ILE A 125 7.66 24.56 17.79
N ARG A 126 8.61 24.27 16.90
CA ARG A 126 8.37 23.44 15.71
C ARG A 126 7.94 22.02 16.09
N GLN A 127 8.63 21.38 17.02
CA GLN A 127 8.25 20.05 17.53
C GLN A 127 6.86 20.05 18.19
N GLN A 128 6.49 21.12 18.91
CA GLN A 128 5.16 21.25 19.51
C GLN A 128 4.05 21.44 18.46
N ALA A 129 4.31 22.20 17.40
CA ALA A 129 3.38 22.38 16.29
C ALA A 129 3.19 21.07 15.49
N GLU A 130 4.27 20.33 15.25
CA GLU A 130 4.24 19.00 14.63
C GLU A 130 3.46 17.98 15.49
N ALA A 131 3.65 18.00 16.82
CA ALA A 131 2.91 17.13 17.73
C ALA A 131 1.41 17.50 17.85
N ARG A 132 1.05 18.78 17.68
CA ARG A 132 -0.36 19.23 17.71
C ARG A 132 -1.09 18.94 16.41
N SER A 133 -0.40 18.98 15.28
CA SER A 133 -1.00 18.76 13.96
C SER A 133 -1.26 17.27 13.67
N ALA A 134 -0.56 16.37 14.36
CA ALA A 134 -0.80 14.93 14.31
C ALA A 134 -2.08 14.52 15.08
N ASN A 135 -3.14 14.13 14.37
CA ASN A 135 -4.27 13.42 14.97
C ASN A 135 -3.91 11.93 15.12
N PRO A 136 -3.73 11.40 16.35
CA PRO A 136 -3.34 10.01 16.55
C PRO A 136 -4.38 9.03 15.98
N ALA A 137 -5.67 9.37 16.01
CA ALA A 137 -6.72 8.54 15.44
C ALA A 137 -6.58 8.43 13.92
N ALA A 138 -6.36 9.55 13.23
CA ALA A 138 -6.15 9.56 11.78
C ALA A 138 -4.87 8.79 11.40
N LEU A 139 -3.78 8.99 12.13
CA LEU A 139 -2.52 8.25 11.92
C LEU A 139 -2.70 6.74 12.08
N LEU A 140 -3.39 6.29 13.13
CA LEU A 140 -3.70 4.88 13.32
C LEU A 140 -4.52 4.31 12.16
N THR A 141 -5.53 5.05 11.68
CA THR A 141 -6.32 4.59 10.52
C THR A 141 -5.47 4.45 9.25
N LEU A 142 -4.54 5.37 9.01
CA LEU A 142 -3.64 5.29 7.84
C LEU A 142 -2.65 4.12 7.94
N ILE A 143 -2.11 3.85 9.12
CA ILE A 143 -1.20 2.71 9.34
C ILE A 143 -1.95 1.39 9.14
N VAL A 144 -3.16 1.27 9.69
CA VAL A 144 -3.99 0.07 9.50
C VAL A 144 -4.35 -0.12 8.03
N LEU A 145 -4.70 0.96 7.34
CA LEU A 145 -4.99 0.94 5.91
C LEU A 145 -3.78 0.49 5.08
N GLN A 146 -2.59 1.00 5.42
CA GLN A 146 -1.34 0.61 4.75
C GLN A 146 -1.03 -0.86 4.95
N ILE A 147 -1.21 -1.41 6.17
CA ILE A 147 -1.06 -2.85 6.43
C ILE A 147 -2.05 -3.64 5.57
N ALA A 148 -3.32 -3.21 5.51
CA ALA A 148 -4.35 -3.90 4.73
C ALA A 148 -4.00 -3.94 3.22
N CYS A 149 -3.51 -2.84 2.67
CA CYS A 149 -3.05 -2.76 1.28
C CYS A 149 -1.83 -3.66 1.01
N MET A 150 -0.85 -3.69 1.92
CA MET A 150 0.32 -4.56 1.81
C MET A 150 -0.05 -6.05 1.83
N VAL A 151 -0.97 -6.42 2.73
CA VAL A 151 -1.51 -7.78 2.80
C VAL A 151 -2.29 -8.13 1.53
N ALA A 152 -3.12 -7.22 1.02
CA ALA A 152 -3.86 -7.43 -0.23
C ALA A 152 -2.91 -7.65 -1.42
N MET A 153 -1.83 -6.86 -1.51
CA MET A 153 -0.81 -7.03 -2.55
C MET A 153 -0.06 -8.36 -2.42
N ALA A 154 0.29 -8.77 -1.20
CA ALA A 154 0.88 -10.08 -0.95
C ALA A 154 -0.03 -11.22 -1.42
N LEU A 155 -1.35 -11.10 -1.19
CA LEU A 155 -2.33 -12.06 -1.67
C LEU A 155 -2.46 -12.06 -3.20
N VAL A 156 -2.37 -10.91 -3.86
CA VAL A 156 -2.33 -10.82 -5.34
C VAL A 156 -1.13 -11.60 -5.86
N MET A 157 0.07 -11.37 -5.33
CA MET A 157 1.29 -12.09 -5.72
C MET A 157 1.16 -13.59 -5.48
N ARG A 158 0.57 -14.02 -4.37
CA ARG A 158 0.30 -15.43 -4.08
C ARG A 158 -0.62 -16.08 -5.11
N ASN A 159 -1.64 -15.36 -5.59
CA ASN A 159 -2.51 -15.87 -6.65
C ASN A 159 -1.82 -15.87 -8.01
N ILE A 160 -0.96 -14.89 -8.32
CA ILE A 160 -0.11 -14.91 -9.53
C ILE A 160 0.79 -16.15 -9.53
N ARG A 161 1.37 -16.51 -8.38
CA ARG A 161 2.17 -17.75 -8.21
C ARG A 161 1.37 -19.03 -8.46
N ARG A 162 0.05 -19.02 -8.23
CA ARG A 162 -0.82 -20.16 -8.54
C ARG A 162 -1.10 -20.24 -10.03
N VAL A 163 -1.34 -19.09 -10.67
CA VAL A 163 -1.52 -19.00 -12.12
C VAL A 163 -0.26 -19.46 -12.85
N SER A 164 0.93 -18.97 -12.47
CA SER A 164 2.19 -19.37 -13.12
C SER A 164 2.47 -20.86 -13.01
N ARG A 165 2.19 -21.47 -11.85
CA ARG A 165 2.30 -22.92 -11.67
C ARG A 165 1.27 -23.70 -12.50
N GLY A 166 0.04 -23.21 -12.59
CA GLY A 166 -0.98 -23.82 -13.44
C GLY A 166 -0.60 -23.78 -14.92
N ILE A 167 -0.09 -22.64 -15.40
CA ILE A 167 0.41 -22.48 -16.76
C ILE A 167 1.61 -23.41 -17.01
N GLN A 168 2.53 -23.53 -16.04
CA GLN A 168 3.68 -24.44 -16.17
C GLN A 168 3.23 -25.90 -16.31
N ALA A 169 2.32 -26.34 -15.43
CA ALA A 169 1.78 -27.70 -15.47
C ALA A 169 1.08 -28.00 -16.81
N TRP A 170 0.37 -27.02 -17.36
CA TRP A 170 -0.25 -27.14 -18.69
C TRP A 170 0.80 -27.23 -19.81
N LEU A 171 1.84 -26.40 -19.80
CA LEU A 171 2.92 -26.48 -20.81
C LEU A 171 3.64 -27.82 -20.79
N ASP A 172 3.80 -28.40 -19.59
CA ASP A 172 4.50 -29.67 -19.41
C ASP A 172 3.63 -30.88 -19.84
N ARG A 173 2.30 -30.73 -19.87
CA ARG A 173 1.33 -31.79 -20.21
C ARG A 173 0.28 -31.37 -21.24
N SER A 174 0.70 -30.60 -22.25
CA SER A 174 -0.18 -30.02 -23.27
C SER A 174 -1.06 -31.02 -24.01
N ASP A 175 -0.66 -32.29 -24.01
CA ASP A 175 -1.28 -33.36 -24.78
C ASP A 175 -2.41 -34.07 -24.01
N LEU A 176 -2.50 -33.82 -22.68
CA LEU A 176 -3.47 -34.48 -21.78
C LEU A 176 -4.41 -33.50 -21.06
N PHE A 177 -4.14 -32.19 -21.09
CA PHE A 177 -4.88 -31.22 -20.29
C PHE A 177 -5.31 -29.99 -21.09
N SER A 178 -6.59 -29.66 -20.98
CA SER A 178 -7.13 -28.41 -21.50
C SER A 178 -6.73 -27.22 -20.62
N PRO A 179 -6.43 -26.04 -21.20
CA PRO A 179 -6.19 -24.82 -20.41
C PRO A 179 -7.42 -24.38 -19.59
N PHE A 180 -8.61 -24.92 -19.88
CA PHE A 180 -9.86 -24.62 -19.17
C PHE A 180 -10.14 -25.57 -17.97
N GLU A 181 -9.54 -26.76 -17.95
CA GLU A 181 -9.57 -27.65 -16.77
C GLU A 181 -8.58 -27.22 -15.70
N ALA A 182 -7.49 -26.57 -16.10
CA ALA A 182 -6.57 -25.95 -15.18
C ALA A 182 -7.32 -24.86 -14.41
N GLY A 183 -7.47 -25.02 -13.08
CA GLY A 183 -8.20 -24.11 -12.19
C GLY A 183 -7.60 -22.70 -12.04
N LEU A 184 -7.37 -22.03 -13.18
CA LEU A 184 -6.75 -20.72 -13.38
C LEU A 184 -7.78 -19.59 -13.17
N ALA A 185 -9.05 -19.83 -13.49
CA ALA A 185 -10.11 -18.84 -13.39
C ALA A 185 -10.31 -18.34 -11.95
N ALA A 186 -10.30 -19.24 -10.96
CA ALA A 186 -10.47 -18.87 -9.55
C ALA A 186 -9.34 -17.95 -9.02
N PRO A 187 -8.04 -18.25 -9.21
CA PRO A 187 -6.94 -17.32 -8.93
C PRO A 187 -7.05 -15.98 -9.66
N LEU A 188 -7.34 -15.97 -10.96
CA LEU A 188 -7.51 -14.75 -11.76
C LEU A 188 -8.66 -13.87 -11.24
N ARG A 189 -9.79 -14.49 -10.88
CA ARG A 189 -10.94 -13.80 -10.29
C ARG A 189 -10.65 -13.21 -8.92
N ARG A 190 -9.77 -13.85 -8.13
CA ARG A 190 -9.29 -13.29 -6.84
C ARG A 190 -8.33 -12.13 -7.06
N ILE A 191 -7.41 -12.23 -8.03
CA ILE A 191 -6.50 -11.14 -8.41
C ILE A 191 -7.31 -9.90 -8.81
N GLY A 192 -8.28 -10.08 -9.73
CA GLY A 192 -9.11 -8.98 -10.20
C GLY A 192 -9.93 -8.31 -9.10
N ARG A 193 -10.57 -9.10 -8.22
CA ARG A 193 -11.30 -8.56 -7.05
C ARG A 193 -10.40 -7.80 -6.08
N LEU A 194 -9.22 -8.32 -5.77
CA LEU A 194 -8.28 -7.67 -4.86
C LEU A 194 -7.75 -6.36 -5.45
N LEU A 195 -7.37 -6.34 -6.72
CA LEU A 195 -6.87 -5.14 -7.41
C LEU A 195 -7.91 -4.00 -7.47
N ILE A 196 -9.19 -4.33 -7.61
CA ILE A 196 -10.27 -3.32 -7.57
C ILE A 196 -10.58 -2.90 -6.12
N ALA A 197 -10.52 -3.84 -5.17
CA ALA A 197 -10.81 -3.54 -3.77
C ALA A 197 -9.77 -2.62 -3.12
N VAL A 198 -8.49 -2.72 -3.50
CA VAL A 198 -7.40 -1.89 -2.94
C VAL A 198 -7.65 -0.38 -3.05
N PRO A 199 -7.86 0.20 -4.25
CA PRO A 199 -8.11 1.64 -4.37
C PRO A 199 -9.44 2.07 -3.73
N VAL A 200 -10.46 1.20 -3.72
CA VAL A 200 -11.74 1.49 -3.05
C VAL A 200 -11.57 1.57 -1.53
N ALA A 201 -10.86 0.60 -0.93
CA ALA A 201 -10.54 0.60 0.49
C ALA A 201 -9.63 1.78 0.86
N ALA A 202 -8.64 2.08 0.02
CA ALA A 202 -7.75 3.23 0.20
C ALA A 202 -8.53 4.55 0.19
N GLY A 203 -9.45 4.74 -0.77
CA GLY A 203 -10.32 5.91 -0.83
C GLY A 203 -11.23 6.03 0.39
N ALA A 204 -11.92 4.96 0.76
CA ALA A 204 -12.80 4.95 1.94
C ALA A 204 -12.03 5.23 3.24
N GLY A 205 -10.86 4.62 3.41
CA GLY A 205 -9.98 4.86 4.56
C GLY A 205 -9.43 6.30 4.60
N SER A 206 -9.13 6.88 3.44
CA SER A 206 -8.72 8.28 3.32
C SER A 206 -9.82 9.25 3.75
N VAL A 207 -11.06 8.99 3.31
CA VAL A 207 -12.23 9.79 3.72
C VAL A 207 -12.46 9.66 5.23
N LEU A 208 -12.34 8.45 5.78
CA LEU A 208 -12.45 8.24 7.22
C LEU A 208 -11.37 9.01 7.99
N ALA A 209 -10.11 8.97 7.52
CA ALA A 209 -9.01 9.72 8.13
C ALA A 209 -9.26 11.24 8.10
N LEU A 210 -9.83 11.76 7.00
CA LEU A 210 -10.23 13.16 6.88
C LEU A 210 -11.36 13.52 7.85
N VAL A 211 -12.41 12.69 7.94
CA VAL A 211 -13.54 12.91 8.86
C VAL A 211 -13.06 12.90 10.32
N LEU A 212 -12.21 11.94 10.70
CA LEU A 212 -11.63 11.89 12.04
C LEU A 212 -10.77 13.13 12.35
N SER A 213 -10.06 13.64 11.36
CA SER A 213 -9.28 14.88 11.46
C SER A 213 -10.17 16.12 11.62
N ALA A 214 -11.29 16.17 10.90
CA ALA A 214 -12.28 17.23 11.03
C ALA A 214 -13.00 17.22 12.39
N LEU A 215 -13.42 16.04 12.87
CA LEU A 215 -14.12 15.89 14.15
C LEU A 215 -13.26 16.27 15.36
N THR A 216 -11.93 16.10 15.25
CA THR A 216 -10.98 16.46 16.32
C THR A 216 -10.52 17.92 16.24
N GLY A 217 -11.01 18.70 15.27
CA GLY A 217 -10.62 20.10 15.07
C GLY A 217 -9.16 20.28 14.60
N ARG A 218 -8.52 19.21 14.13
CA ARG A 218 -7.13 19.19 13.65
C ARG A 218 -7.13 18.98 12.14
N SER A 219 -7.28 20.08 11.40
CA SER A 219 -7.81 20.09 10.02
C SER A 219 -6.80 19.88 8.89
N ASN A 220 -5.57 19.40 9.13
CA ASN A 220 -4.51 19.64 8.15
C ASN A 220 -3.94 18.38 7.46
N LEU A 221 -4.71 17.30 7.35
CA LEU A 221 -4.27 16.10 6.60
C LEU A 221 -4.53 16.30 5.10
N ASN A 222 -3.48 16.37 4.29
CA ASN A 222 -3.63 16.52 2.84
C ASN A 222 -3.64 15.15 2.17
N VAL A 223 -4.75 14.82 1.50
CA VAL A 223 -4.92 13.59 0.72
C VAL A 223 -4.95 13.96 -0.75
N THR A 224 -3.96 13.49 -1.51
CA THR A 224 -3.91 13.70 -2.96
C THR A 224 -4.14 12.37 -3.69
N PRO A 225 -5.23 12.22 -4.47
CA PRO A 225 -5.44 11.04 -5.29
C PRO A 225 -4.53 11.07 -6.53
N GLN A 226 -3.71 10.03 -6.71
CA GLN A 226 -2.95 9.77 -7.91
C GLN A 226 -3.79 8.94 -8.88
N LEU A 227 -4.53 9.64 -9.74
CA LEU A 227 -5.44 9.02 -10.72
C LEU A 227 -4.76 8.01 -11.66
N SER A 228 -3.49 8.23 -12.00
CA SER A 228 -2.71 7.32 -12.85
C SER A 228 -2.51 5.94 -12.20
N VAL A 229 -2.22 5.93 -10.90
CA VAL A 229 -2.01 4.71 -10.10
C VAL A 229 -3.35 4.01 -9.88
N ILE A 230 -4.38 4.76 -9.47
CA ILE A 230 -5.73 4.21 -9.29
C ILE A 230 -6.25 3.59 -10.59
N GLY A 231 -6.08 4.31 -11.72
CA GLY A 231 -6.49 3.84 -13.04
C GLY A 231 -5.79 2.55 -13.44
N THR A 232 -4.49 2.39 -13.15
CA THR A 232 -3.77 1.14 -13.45
C THR A 232 -4.28 -0.04 -12.62
N TYR A 233 -4.55 0.15 -11.34
CA TYR A 233 -5.15 -0.90 -10.49
C TYR A 233 -6.50 -1.36 -11.02
N LEU A 234 -7.37 -0.42 -11.38
CA LEU A 234 -8.70 -0.72 -11.91
C LEU A 234 -8.64 -1.41 -13.28
N MET A 235 -7.80 -0.93 -14.19
CA MET A 235 -7.67 -1.51 -15.54
C MET A 235 -7.10 -2.92 -15.50
N VAL A 236 -6.03 -3.14 -14.73
CA VAL A 236 -5.43 -4.47 -14.58
C VAL A 236 -6.37 -5.41 -13.83
N GLY A 237 -7.08 -4.92 -12.81
CA GLY A 237 -8.08 -5.69 -12.08
C GLY A 237 -9.26 -6.11 -12.97
N ALA A 238 -9.80 -5.19 -13.76
CA ALA A 238 -10.87 -5.47 -14.72
C ALA A 238 -10.42 -6.45 -15.80
N LEU A 239 -9.23 -6.28 -16.36
CA LEU A 239 -8.65 -7.21 -17.32
C LEU A 239 -8.52 -8.62 -16.73
N ALA A 240 -8.03 -8.74 -15.49
CA ALA A 240 -7.93 -10.03 -14.80
C ALA A 240 -9.31 -10.70 -14.59
N LEU A 241 -10.35 -9.92 -14.32
CA LEU A 241 -11.72 -10.43 -14.23
C LEU A 241 -12.28 -10.87 -15.58
N LEU A 242 -12.04 -10.11 -16.65
CA LEU A 242 -12.46 -10.48 -18.01
C LEU A 242 -11.80 -11.78 -18.44
N VAL A 243 -10.50 -11.91 -18.21
CA VAL A 243 -9.78 -13.15 -18.49
C VAL A 243 -10.34 -14.31 -17.66
N ALA A 244 -10.61 -14.11 -16.37
CA ALA A 244 -11.26 -15.14 -15.54
C ALA A 244 -12.62 -15.57 -16.11
N HIS A 245 -13.41 -14.61 -16.59
CA HIS A 245 -14.73 -14.89 -17.16
C HIS A 245 -14.65 -15.69 -18.47
N VAL A 246 -13.68 -15.37 -19.34
CA VAL A 246 -13.41 -16.15 -20.55
C VAL A 246 -13.02 -17.59 -20.21
N PHE A 247 -12.20 -17.80 -19.16
CA PHE A 247 -11.84 -19.14 -18.71
C PHE A 247 -13.02 -19.91 -18.11
N ASP A 248 -13.87 -19.26 -17.30
CA ASP A 248 -15.08 -19.87 -16.75
C ASP A 248 -16.02 -20.32 -17.90
N TYR A 249 -16.27 -19.44 -18.89
CA TYR A 249 -17.09 -19.76 -20.06
C TYR A 249 -16.52 -20.89 -20.92
N GLY A 250 -15.20 -20.88 -21.17
CA GLY A 250 -14.54 -21.95 -21.91
C GLY A 250 -14.60 -23.31 -21.19
N GLY A 251 -14.53 -23.32 -19.86
CA GLY A 251 -14.69 -24.52 -19.05
C GLY A 251 -16.11 -25.08 -19.05
N GLU A 252 -17.12 -24.20 -19.06
CA GLU A 252 -18.52 -24.61 -19.24
C GLU A 252 -18.75 -25.23 -20.61
N LEU A 253 -18.26 -24.57 -21.67
CA LEU A 253 -18.40 -25.06 -23.04
C LEU A 253 -17.72 -26.42 -23.24
N GLN A 254 -16.57 -26.63 -22.62
CA GLN A 254 -15.89 -27.93 -22.68
C GLN A 254 -16.70 -29.02 -21.98
N ARG A 255 -17.29 -28.75 -20.81
CA ARG A 255 -18.16 -29.71 -20.12
C ARG A 255 -19.39 -30.08 -20.94
N ASP A 256 -19.98 -29.11 -21.62
CA ASP A 256 -21.14 -29.35 -22.46
C ASP A 256 -20.79 -30.25 -23.65
N VAL A 257 -19.62 -30.05 -24.27
CA VAL A 257 -19.13 -30.89 -25.37
C VAL A 257 -18.73 -32.28 -24.88
N ASP A 258 -18.02 -32.38 -23.76
CA ASP A 258 -17.60 -33.66 -23.17
C ASP A 258 -18.80 -34.46 -22.63
N GLY A 259 -19.91 -33.80 -22.26
CA GLY A 259 -21.15 -34.46 -21.85
C GLY A 259 -22.04 -34.95 -22.99
N LEU A 260 -21.71 -34.59 -24.25
CA LEU A 260 -22.42 -35.01 -25.45
C LEU A 260 -21.78 -36.24 -26.15
N LEU A 261 -20.56 -36.63 -25.75
CA LEU A 261 -19.81 -37.80 -26.25
C LEU A 261 -19.96 -39.00 -25.31
#